data_AF-A0A3D3JYZ5-F1
#
_entry.id   AF-A0A3D3JYZ5-F1
#
_cell.length_a   1.000
_cell.length_b   1.000
_cell.length_c   1.000
_cell.angle_alpha   90.00
_cell.angle_beta   90.00
_cell.angle_gamma   90.00
#
_symmetry.space_group_name_H-M   'P 1'
#
loop_
_entity.id
_entity.type
_entity.pdbx_description
1 polymer ?
#
loop_
_entity_poly.entity_id
_entity_poly.type
_entity_poly.pdbx_seq_one_letter_code
_entity_poly.pdbx_strand_id
1 'polypeptide(L)'
;MAIAISAYHHAMITNGISANFYNNTSGKLNGIHVSGFANNSDKGAGITVAAMGNYSENFSGIQLAFFNKAKSMKGVQIGLSNKSDKLKGLQVGLWNKNGKRSLPIFNF
;
A
#
# COMPACT_ATOMS: atom_id res chain seq x y z
N MET A 1 20.58 -4.18 4.29
CA MET A 1 19.35 -4.02 5.08
C MET A 1 19.31 -2.58 5.56
N ALA A 2 18.48 -1.73 4.97
CA ALA A 2 18.39 -0.33 5.38
C ALA A 2 17.26 -0.18 6.39
N ILE A 3 17.57 0.21 7.62
CA ILE A 3 16.60 0.64 8.63
C ILE A 3 16.56 2.16 8.51
N ALA A 4 15.51 2.69 7.89
CA ALA A 4 15.32 4.13 7.75
C ALA A 4 14.24 4.60 8.73
N ILE A 5 14.61 5.54 9.61
CA ILE A 5 13.71 6.31 10.46
C ILE A 5 13.78 7.75 9.99
N SER A 6 12.71 8.27 9.39
CA SER A 6 12.70 9.63 8.86
C SER A 6 11.32 10.28 9.02
N ALA A 7 11.30 11.61 9.19
CA ALA A 7 10.06 12.38 9.16
C ALA A 7 9.43 12.33 7.76
N TYR A 8 10.26 12.48 6.72
CA TYR A 8 9.91 12.32 5.31
C TYR A 8 10.96 11.46 4.62
N HIS A 9 10.53 10.38 3.97
CA HIS A 9 11.40 9.53 3.18
C HIS A 9 11.14 9.74 1.70
N HIS A 10 12.13 10.26 0.96
CA HIS A 10 12.10 10.35 -0.49
C HIS A 10 13.26 9.55 -1.06
N ALA A 11 12.98 8.40 -1.67
CA ALA A 11 14.01 7.51 -2.20
C ALA A 11 13.59 6.89 -3.53
N MET A 12 14.53 6.73 -4.47
CA MET A 12 14.21 6.01 -5.71
C MET A 12 13.91 4.52 -5.45
N ILE A 13 14.58 3.92 -4.46
CA ILE A 13 14.45 2.51 -4.09
C ILE A 13 14.61 2.39 -2.58
N THR A 14 13.62 1.79 -1.91
CA THR A 14 13.67 1.43 -0.50
C THR A 14 13.52 -0.09 -0.39
N ASN A 15 14.58 -0.79 0.01
CA ASN A 15 14.56 -2.23 0.24
C ASN A 15 14.84 -2.53 1.72
N GLY A 16 14.01 -3.36 2.35
CA GLY A 16 14.22 -3.83 3.72
C GLY A 16 13.07 -3.45 4.66
N ILE A 17 13.41 -2.96 5.85
CA ILE A 17 12.43 -2.58 6.88
C ILE A 17 12.54 -1.07 7.12
N SER A 18 11.46 -0.32 6.94
CA SER A 18 11.47 1.12 7.24
C SER A 18 10.33 1.52 8.17
N ALA A 19 10.59 2.50 9.04
CA ALA A 19 9.59 3.12 9.90
C ALA A 19 9.62 4.64 9.70
N ASN A 20 8.60 5.23 9.10
CA ASN A 20 8.56 6.66 8.79
C ASN A 20 7.50 7.37 9.63
N PHE A 21 7.77 8.59 10.08
CA PHE A 21 6.85 9.31 10.97
C PHE A 21 5.64 9.89 10.22
N TYR A 22 5.85 10.45 9.02
CA TYR A 22 4.78 10.98 8.18
C TYR A 22 4.64 10.17 6.89
N ASN A 23 5.42 10.49 5.86
CA ASN A 23 5.24 9.95 4.52
C ASN A 23 6.48 9.23 4.00
N ASN A 24 6.24 8.11 3.33
CA ASN A 24 7.22 7.47 2.47
C ASN A 24 6.81 7.64 1.01
N THR A 25 7.61 8.37 0.22
CA THR A 25 7.45 8.45 -1.23
C THR A 25 8.65 7.77 -1.86
N SER A 26 8.46 6.57 -2.41
CA SER A 26 9.54 5.86 -3.08
C SER A 26 9.14 5.25 -4.41
N GLY A 27 9.96 5.39 -5.45
CA GLY A 27 9.70 4.76 -6.75
C GLY A 27 9.56 3.24 -6.64
N LYS A 28 10.48 2.60 -5.90
CA LYS A 28 10.39 1.17 -5.53
C LYS A 28 10.37 0.98 -4.02
N LEU A 29 9.48 0.12 -3.54
CA LEU A 29 9.22 -0.07 -2.11
C LEU A 29 9.08 -1.57 -1.81
N ASN A 30 10.18 -2.22 -1.41
CA ASN A 30 10.25 -3.67 -1.22
C ASN A 30 10.62 -4.05 0.22
N GLY A 31 9.76 -4.85 0.86
CA GLY A 31 9.97 -5.34 2.22
C GLY A 31 8.84 -4.96 3.16
N ILE A 32 9.16 -4.53 4.38
CA ILE A 32 8.18 -4.17 5.41
C ILE A 32 8.28 -2.69 5.73
N HIS A 33 7.21 -1.94 5.48
CA HIS A 33 7.25 -0.50 5.61
C HIS A 33 6.07 -0.02 6.45
N VAL A 34 6.37 0.65 7.54
CA VAL A 34 5.40 1.27 8.43
C VAL A 34 5.57 2.78 8.31
N SER A 35 4.48 3.50 8.03
CA SER A 35 4.48 4.95 7.96
C SER A 35 3.35 5.51 8.83
N GLY A 36 3.62 6.59 9.57
CA GLY A 36 2.61 7.18 10.45
C GLY A 36 1.43 7.80 9.70
N PHE A 37 1.61 8.25 8.45
CA PHE A 37 0.55 8.86 7.65
C PHE A 37 0.27 8.10 6.35
N ALA A 38 1.19 8.12 5.37
CA ALA A 38 0.98 7.47 4.07
C ALA A 38 2.24 6.87 3.43
N ASN A 39 2.03 5.86 2.58
CA ASN A 39 3.04 5.32 1.66
C ASN A 39 2.63 5.60 0.22
N ASN A 40 3.55 6.05 -0.62
CA ASN A 40 3.35 6.25 -2.05
C ASN A 40 4.48 5.59 -2.85
N SER A 41 4.13 4.74 -3.82
CA SER A 41 5.14 4.03 -4.62
C SER A 41 4.72 3.67 -6.04
N ASP A 42 5.64 3.69 -7.00
CA ASP A 42 5.30 3.24 -8.36
C ASP A 42 5.26 1.70 -8.43
N LYS A 43 6.23 1.05 -7.79
CA LYS A 43 6.29 -0.41 -7.68
C LYS A 43 6.58 -0.80 -6.24
N GLY A 44 5.86 -1.77 -5.71
CA GLY A 44 6.17 -2.29 -4.38
C GLY A 44 5.88 -3.77 -4.23
N ALA A 45 6.61 -4.39 -3.31
CA ALA A 45 6.41 -5.78 -2.94
C ALA A 45 6.65 -6.01 -1.45
N GLY A 46 5.73 -6.69 -0.77
CA GLY A 46 5.84 -6.97 0.67
C GLY A 46 4.68 -6.41 1.49
N ILE A 47 4.95 -5.90 2.68
CA ILE A 47 3.94 -5.44 3.63
C ILE A 47 4.09 -3.94 3.82
N THR A 48 3.00 -3.20 3.57
CA THR A 48 2.93 -1.76 3.81
C THR A 48 1.82 -1.46 4.80
N VAL A 49 2.16 -0.67 5.82
CA VAL A 49 1.25 -0.21 6.86
C VAL A 49 1.30 1.30 6.91
N ALA A 50 0.14 1.94 6.87
CA ALA A 50 -0.01 3.38 7.04
C ALA A 50 -1.28 3.68 7.82
N ALA A 51 -1.32 4.76 8.62
CA ALA A 51 -2.57 5.12 9.30
C ALA A 51 -3.63 5.60 8.29
N MET A 52 -3.25 6.49 7.36
CA MET A 52 -4.18 7.04 6.39
C MET A 52 -4.23 6.26 5.09
N GLY A 53 -3.11 6.09 4.38
CA GLY A 53 -3.21 5.46 3.06
C GLY A 53 -1.96 4.89 2.45
N ASN A 54 -2.17 3.84 1.64
CA ASN A 54 -1.15 3.26 0.77
C ASN A 54 -1.55 3.50 -0.70
N TYR A 55 -0.67 4.15 -1.45
CA TYR A 55 -0.88 4.50 -2.85
C TYR A 55 0.19 3.84 -3.71
N SER A 56 -0.25 3.16 -4.78
CA SER A 56 0.67 2.48 -5.68
C SER A 56 0.22 2.36 -7.13
N GLU A 57 1.16 2.34 -8.06
CA GLU A 57 0.88 1.94 -9.45
C GLU A 57 0.82 0.40 -9.54
N ASN A 58 1.88 -0.31 -9.14
CA ASN A 58 1.91 -1.78 -9.14
C ASN A 58 2.37 -2.30 -7.78
N PHE A 59 1.54 -3.09 -7.10
CA PHE A 59 1.89 -3.62 -5.78
C PHE A 59 1.64 -5.12 -5.68
N SER A 60 2.57 -5.82 -5.02
CA SER A 60 2.51 -7.25 -4.78
C SER A 60 2.73 -7.58 -3.31
N GLY A 61 1.66 -7.84 -2.55
CA GLY A 61 1.77 -8.19 -1.13
C GLY A 61 0.56 -7.72 -0.33
N ILE A 62 0.80 -7.11 0.83
CA ILE A 62 -0.23 -6.69 1.78
C ILE A 62 -0.18 -5.16 1.97
N GLN A 63 -1.33 -4.51 1.83
CA GLN A 63 -1.51 -3.09 2.17
C GLN A 63 -2.52 -2.97 3.31
N LEU A 64 -2.11 -2.33 4.41
CA LEU A 64 -2.93 -2.05 5.58
C LEU A 64 -2.97 -0.53 5.80
N ALA A 65 -4.14 0.07 5.63
CA ALA A 65 -4.40 1.48 5.92
C ALA A 65 -5.91 1.76 5.88
N PHE A 66 -6.36 2.93 6.33
CA PHE A 66 -7.77 3.30 6.10
C PHE A 66 -8.12 3.36 4.60
N PHE A 67 -7.22 3.85 3.77
CA PHE A 67 -7.42 3.97 2.33
C PHE A 67 -6.29 3.30 1.54
N ASN A 68 -6.59 2.23 0.81
CA ASN A 68 -5.63 1.60 -0.08
C ASN A 68 -5.99 1.85 -1.54
N LYS A 69 -5.01 2.23 -2.36
CA LYS A 69 -5.18 2.44 -3.80
C LYS A 69 -4.01 1.85 -4.56
N ALA A 70 -4.30 0.96 -5.50
CA ALA A 70 -3.30 0.34 -6.35
C ALA A 70 -3.84 0.18 -7.78
N LYS A 71 -3.19 0.69 -8.83
CA LYS A 71 -3.68 0.47 -10.21
C LYS A 71 -3.67 -1.03 -10.56
N SER A 72 -2.58 -1.72 -10.23
CA SER A 72 -2.46 -3.18 -10.31
C SER A 72 -2.06 -3.74 -8.96
N MET A 73 -2.94 -4.56 -8.36
CA MET A 73 -2.75 -5.17 -7.05
C MET A 73 -2.69 -6.69 -7.17
N LYS A 74 -1.63 -7.29 -6.64
CA LYS A 74 -1.51 -8.74 -6.43
C LYS A 74 -1.37 -9.01 -4.94
N GLY A 75 -2.34 -9.66 -4.30
CA GLY A 75 -2.34 -9.91 -2.86
C GLY A 75 -3.52 -9.26 -2.13
N VAL A 76 -3.30 -8.70 -0.95
CA VAL A 76 -4.38 -8.30 -0.03
C VAL A 76 -4.36 -6.81 0.28
N GLN A 77 -5.52 -6.15 0.19
CA GLN A 77 -5.71 -4.80 0.73
C GLN A 77 -6.71 -4.85 1.88
N ILE A 78 -6.35 -4.28 3.02
CA ILE A 78 -7.19 -4.24 4.23
C ILE A 78 -7.32 -2.78 4.67
N GLY A 79 -8.56 -2.29 4.74
CA GLY A 79 -8.84 -0.89 5.05
C GLY A 79 -10.32 -0.56 5.14
N LEU A 80 -10.66 0.71 5.38
CA LEU A 80 -12.04 1.16 5.27
C LEU A 80 -12.47 1.22 3.80
N SER A 81 -11.59 1.70 2.94
CA SER A 81 -11.80 1.68 1.49
C SER A 81 -10.58 1.18 0.73
N ASN A 82 -10.82 0.25 -0.18
CA ASN A 82 -9.80 -0.32 -1.05
C ASN A 82 -10.17 -0.07 -2.51
N LYS A 83 -9.21 0.37 -3.31
CA LYS A 83 -9.41 0.63 -4.73
C LYS A 83 -8.28 0.01 -5.55
N SER A 84 -8.66 -0.69 -6.60
CA SER A 84 -7.76 -1.11 -7.65
C SER A 84 -8.41 -1.10 -9.03
N ASP A 85 -7.62 -1.08 -10.09
CA ASP A 85 -8.14 -1.24 -11.46
C ASP A 85 -7.99 -2.69 -11.95
N LYS A 86 -6.94 -3.38 -11.47
CA LYS A 86 -6.68 -4.80 -11.69
C LYS A 86 -6.29 -5.47 -10.38
N LEU A 87 -7.20 -6.23 -9.78
CA LEU A 87 -6.94 -7.06 -8.62
C LEU A 87 -6.64 -8.51 -9.02
N LYS A 88 -5.62 -9.11 -8.38
CA LYS A 88 -5.40 -10.56 -8.27
C LYS A 88 -5.19 -10.90 -6.80
N GLY A 89 -6.26 -11.13 -6.06
CA GLY A 89 -6.22 -11.39 -4.64
C GLY A 89 -7.49 -10.92 -3.94
N LEU A 90 -7.37 -10.28 -2.78
CA LEU A 90 -8.50 -9.96 -1.92
C LEU A 90 -8.46 -8.51 -1.45
N GLN A 91 -9.61 -7.84 -1.43
CA GLN A 91 -9.81 -6.60 -0.69
C GLN A 91 -10.80 -6.86 0.45
N VAL A 92 -10.46 -6.35 1.63
CA VAL A 92 -11.29 -6.43 2.84
C VAL A 92 -11.49 -5.03 3.39
N GLY A 93 -12.74 -4.60 3.45
CA GLY A 93 -13.08 -3.25 3.88
C GLY A 93 -14.53 -2.87 3.68
N LEU A 94 -14.96 -1.76 4.30
CA LEU A 94 -16.34 -1.28 4.17
C LEU A 94 -16.73 -1.02 2.71
N TRP A 95 -15.80 -0.53 1.90
CA TRP A 95 -16.00 -0.29 0.47
C TRP A 95 -14.82 -0.72 -0.39
N ASN A 96 -15.02 -1.72 -1.24
CA ASN A 96 -13.99 -2.25 -2.13
C ASN A 96 -14.36 -2.00 -3.59
N LYS A 97 -13.43 -1.43 -4.36
CA LYS A 97 -13.59 -1.19 -5.80
C LYS A 97 -12.45 -1.84 -6.58
N ASN A 98 -12.81 -2.63 -7.59
CA ASN A 98 -11.90 -3.25 -8.55
C ASN A 98 -12.39 -2.96 -9.98
N GLY A 99 -11.80 -1.96 -10.64
CA GLY A 99 -12.23 -1.47 -11.94
C GLY A 99 -13.70 -1.02 -11.91
N LYS A 100 -14.55 -1.75 -12.64
CA LYS A 100 -16.01 -1.52 -12.68
C LYS A 100 -16.77 -2.19 -11.52
N ARG A 101 -16.19 -3.17 -10.84
CA ARG A 101 -16.81 -3.89 -9.72
C ARG A 101 -16.67 -3.08 -8.44
N SER A 102 -17.75 -2.98 -7.66
CA SER A 102 -17.72 -2.43 -6.30
C SER A 102 -18.52 -3.35 -5.38
N LEU A 103 -17.92 -3.78 -4.27
CA LEU A 103 -18.51 -4.68 -3.29
C LEU A 103 -18.22 -4.20 -1.86
N PRO A 104 -19.18 -4.30 -0.94
CA PRO A 104 -18.93 -4.07 0.47
C PRO A 104 -18.25 -5.27 1.11
N ILE A 105 -17.52 -5.04 2.20
CA ILE A 105 -16.87 -6.03 3.08
C ILE A 105 -15.75 -6.86 2.41
N PHE A 106 -16.05 -7.63 1.37
CA PHE A 106 -15.09 -8.49 0.65
C PHE A 106 -15.17 -8.30 -0.87
N ASN A 107 -14.03 -8.32 -1.56
CA ASN A 107 -13.95 -8.32 -3.02
C ASN A 107 -12.74 -9.14 -3.50
N PHE A 108 -12.97 -10.12 -4.37
CA PHE A 108 -11.98 -11.06 -4.90
C PHE A 108 -12.02 -11.11 -6.44
#